data_AF-A0A6A6X9I0-F1
#
_entry.id   AF-A0A6A6X9I0-F1
#
_cell.length_a   1.000
_cell.length_b   1.000
_cell.length_c   1.000
_cell.angle_alpha   90.00
_cell.angle_beta   90.00
_cell.angle_gamma   90.00
#
_symmetry.space_group_name_H-M   'P 1'
#
loop_
_entity.id
_entity.type
_entity.pdbx_description
1 polymer ?
#
loop_
_entity_poly.entity_id
_entity_poly.type
_entity_poly.pdbx_seq_one_letter_code
_entity_poly.pdbx_strand_id
1 'polypeptide(L)'
;MSDFVHIERPTEQHPPVNHGPPHVEQPAKPDLEFLGLHPFVRQSVIDKIYGCIIGSALGDTIGLYTEFLPKHACETIYKEGKFRLVAPITEYYSDSHRNRFEPCAWTDDTDQALLILLSHLHNHSTTDSLAKLPQDFASRLRIWIEQGLLALGRPPCGIGALVGSVVTHTDYLKDPADMATKRWIKTARHVAPNGSLMRTHPIGVICVGLPEEEAWKIAAAVGRTTHVDPRCVVACCISVGMIRGLLRGEILTEAHMNKAIERAYTWVLSQPELMNPGLDSELTEWEVKRHLDRKEFEKHVYAKTMEELKLDNSKEMGYVYKCLGSAILVLRLGMRGAGQGQVPSQSIFEDLMTNLVMEGGDSDTNGAAAGALLGAFIGNANLPPHWAGGLAHKEWLITKVSRLNIVLGIIEGDAGDEKDEAPDGGKGLMNREELEKRDSDMLYAILSRDKERKEKAEKERRKSLGKGLAGWFKK
;
A
#
# COMPACT_ATOMS: atom_id res chain seq x y z
N MET A 1 -68.36 -40.95 -30.24
CA MET A 1 -68.29 -40.16 -28.99
C MET A 1 -67.20 -40.82 -28.17
N SER A 2 -66.01 -40.29 -27.97
CA SER A 2 -65.39 -39.00 -28.26
C SER A 2 -63.89 -39.26 -28.09
N ASP A 3 -63.11 -38.98 -29.13
CA ASP A 3 -61.65 -39.15 -29.14
C ASP A 3 -61.00 -38.20 -28.13
N PHE A 4 -60.31 -38.75 -27.15
CA PHE A 4 -59.42 -38.00 -26.26
C PHE A 4 -58.02 -37.99 -26.86
N VAL A 5 -57.58 -36.81 -27.29
CA VAL A 5 -56.23 -36.52 -27.77
C VAL A 5 -55.25 -36.57 -26.60
N HIS A 6 -54.32 -37.53 -26.62
CA HIS A 6 -53.11 -37.49 -25.78
C HIS A 6 -52.13 -36.47 -26.37
N ILE A 7 -51.86 -35.39 -25.63
CA ILE A 7 -50.77 -34.46 -25.94
C ILE A 7 -49.50 -35.04 -25.31
N GLU A 8 -48.64 -35.61 -26.14
CA GLU A 8 -47.26 -35.94 -25.75
C GLU A 8 -46.44 -34.64 -25.61
N ARG A 9 -45.78 -34.47 -24.47
CA ARG A 9 -44.82 -33.38 -24.25
C ARG A 9 -43.51 -33.72 -24.99
N PRO A 10 -42.86 -32.76 -25.68
CA PRO A 10 -41.57 -33.00 -26.30
C PRO A 10 -40.52 -33.31 -25.24
N THR A 11 -39.79 -34.41 -25.42
CA THR A 11 -38.55 -34.68 -24.69
C THR A 11 -37.45 -33.79 -25.25
N GLU A 12 -37.07 -32.75 -24.52
CA GLU A 12 -35.85 -31.99 -24.81
C GLU A 12 -34.64 -32.90 -24.57
N GLN A 13 -34.02 -33.35 -25.66
CA GLN A 13 -32.69 -33.95 -25.63
C GLN A 13 -31.67 -32.82 -25.44
N HIS A 14 -31.18 -32.62 -24.21
CA HIS A 14 -30.00 -31.80 -24.00
C HIS A 14 -28.78 -32.51 -24.63
N PRO A 15 -27.97 -31.81 -25.45
CA PRO A 15 -26.73 -32.39 -25.94
C PRO A 15 -25.76 -32.63 -24.77
N PRO A 16 -24.88 -33.64 -24.86
CA PRO A 16 -23.94 -33.94 -23.80
C PRO A 16 -23.01 -32.74 -23.57
N VAL A 17 -22.95 -32.27 -22.32
CA VAL A 17 -21.98 -31.27 -21.88
C VAL A 17 -20.61 -31.94 -21.93
N ASN A 18 -19.80 -31.53 -22.90
CA ASN A 18 -18.43 -31.99 -23.03
C ASN A 18 -17.59 -31.28 -21.96
N HIS A 19 -17.37 -31.95 -20.82
CA HIS A 19 -16.36 -31.53 -19.85
C HIS A 19 -14.98 -31.86 -20.42
N GLY A 20 -14.50 -31.01 -21.32
CA GLY A 20 -13.08 -30.98 -21.66
C GLY A 20 -12.26 -30.74 -20.40
N PRO A 21 -11.01 -31.24 -20.34
CA PRO A 21 -10.12 -30.93 -19.22
C PRO A 21 -9.99 -29.41 -19.09
N PRO A 22 -9.82 -28.87 -17.86
CA PRO A 22 -9.67 -27.44 -17.66
C PRO A 22 -8.55 -26.93 -18.57
N HIS A 23 -8.87 -25.98 -19.44
CA HIS A 23 -7.87 -25.25 -20.20
C HIS A 23 -6.95 -24.58 -19.18
N VAL A 24 -5.74 -25.12 -19.02
CA VAL A 24 -4.65 -24.41 -18.37
C VAL A 24 -4.28 -23.29 -19.34
N GLU A 25 -4.85 -22.10 -19.14
CA GLU A 25 -4.41 -20.90 -19.84
C GLU A 25 -2.90 -20.76 -19.61
N GLN A 26 -2.14 -20.73 -20.69
CA GLN A 26 -0.71 -20.45 -20.59
C GLN A 26 -0.55 -19.03 -20.01
N PRO A 27 0.40 -18.81 -19.09
CA PRO A 27 0.60 -17.50 -18.50
C PRO A 27 0.83 -16.46 -19.61
N ALA A 28 0.11 -15.34 -19.52
CA ALA A 28 0.21 -14.27 -20.50
C ALA A 28 1.67 -13.81 -20.61
N LYS A 29 2.22 -13.81 -21.84
CA LYS A 29 3.56 -13.27 -22.08
C LYS A 29 3.56 -11.76 -21.79
N PRO A 30 4.58 -11.22 -21.10
CA PRO A 30 4.70 -9.78 -20.90
C PRO A 30 4.75 -9.03 -22.24
N ASP A 31 3.82 -8.10 -22.43
CA ASP A 31 3.78 -7.14 -23.53
C ASP A 31 4.43 -5.82 -23.10
N LEU A 32 5.66 -5.63 -23.57
CA LEU A 32 6.44 -4.41 -23.42
C LEU A 32 6.64 -3.67 -24.76
N GLU A 33 5.89 -4.04 -25.81
CA GLU A 33 6.03 -3.41 -27.13
C GLU A 33 5.73 -1.91 -27.07
N PHE A 34 4.84 -1.51 -26.16
CA PHE A 34 4.49 -0.10 -25.93
C PHE A 34 5.71 0.77 -25.56
N LEU A 35 6.76 0.19 -24.96
CA LEU A 35 8.01 0.92 -24.64
C LEU A 35 8.74 1.40 -25.90
N GLY A 36 8.53 0.72 -27.04
CA GLY A 36 9.13 1.03 -28.33
C GLY A 36 8.37 2.07 -29.16
N LEU A 37 7.20 2.54 -28.70
CA LEU A 37 6.36 3.48 -29.48
C LEU A 37 7.04 4.83 -29.75
N HIS A 38 7.86 5.31 -28.81
CA HIS A 38 8.64 6.54 -28.95
C HIS A 38 9.84 6.52 -28.00
N PRO A 39 11.00 7.12 -28.33
CA PRO A 39 12.19 7.14 -27.47
C PRO A 39 11.93 7.62 -26.02
N PHE A 40 10.99 8.55 -25.83
CA PHE A 40 10.64 9.09 -24.51
C PHE A 40 9.72 8.20 -23.69
N VAL A 41 9.02 7.22 -24.28
CA VAL A 41 8.07 6.37 -23.54
C VAL A 41 8.81 5.54 -22.50
N ARG A 42 9.89 4.84 -22.90
CA ARG A 42 10.73 4.08 -21.96
C ARG A 42 11.25 4.96 -20.83
N GLN A 43 11.79 6.13 -21.13
CA GLN A 43 12.32 7.03 -20.10
C GLN A 43 11.22 7.54 -19.16
N SER A 44 10.04 7.83 -19.69
CA SER A 44 8.87 8.22 -18.89
C SER A 44 8.40 7.07 -17.99
N VAL A 45 8.36 5.84 -18.48
CA VAL A 45 8.00 4.65 -17.68
C VAL A 45 9.00 4.45 -16.55
N ILE A 46 10.30 4.54 -16.82
CA ILE A 46 11.35 4.46 -15.79
C ILE A 46 11.12 5.55 -14.73
N ASP A 47 10.96 6.81 -15.14
CA ASP A 47 10.75 7.93 -14.22
C ASP A 47 9.50 7.75 -13.35
N LYS A 48 8.41 7.23 -13.93
CA LYS A 48 7.17 6.92 -13.20
C LYS A 48 7.30 5.71 -12.27
N ILE A 49 8.12 4.71 -12.61
CA ILE A 49 8.41 3.57 -11.71
C ILE A 49 9.15 4.07 -10.46
N TYR A 50 10.20 4.88 -10.64
CA TYR A 50 10.87 5.53 -9.51
C TYR A 50 9.89 6.41 -8.74
N GLY A 51 9.07 7.19 -9.43
CA GLY A 51 8.06 8.04 -8.84
C GLY A 51 7.07 7.26 -7.97
N CYS A 52 6.61 6.10 -8.43
CA CYS A 52 5.70 5.22 -7.70
C CYS A 52 6.33 4.69 -6.39
N ILE A 53 7.51 4.06 -6.49
CA ILE A 53 8.12 3.40 -5.32
C ILE A 53 8.64 4.43 -4.32
N ILE A 54 9.35 5.46 -4.79
CA ILE A 54 9.89 6.52 -3.92
C ILE A 54 8.77 7.40 -3.40
N GLY A 55 7.78 7.74 -4.24
CA GLY A 55 6.62 8.53 -3.84
C GLY A 55 5.81 7.86 -2.73
N SER A 56 5.65 6.53 -2.77
CA SER A 56 5.04 5.77 -1.67
C SER A 56 5.86 5.90 -0.38
N ALA A 57 7.17 5.63 -0.44
CA ALA A 57 8.06 5.72 0.72
C ALA A 57 8.15 7.14 1.32
N LEU A 58 8.09 8.18 0.48
CA LEU A 58 8.00 9.56 0.93
C LEU A 58 6.67 9.86 1.61
N GLY A 59 5.56 9.38 1.03
CA GLY A 59 4.23 9.54 1.60
C GLY A 59 4.10 8.90 2.99
N ASP A 60 4.60 7.68 3.13
CA ASP A 60 4.76 6.97 4.41
C ASP A 60 5.57 7.81 5.41
N THR A 61 6.82 8.15 5.04
CA THR A 61 7.76 8.88 5.91
C THR A 61 7.20 10.23 6.40
N ILE A 62 6.52 10.96 5.52
CA ILE A 62 5.92 12.26 5.85
C ILE A 62 4.62 12.08 6.63
N GLY A 63 3.82 11.05 6.33
CA GLY A 63 2.59 10.75 7.07
C GLY A 63 2.82 10.34 8.51
N LEU A 64 3.95 9.70 8.83
CA LEU A 64 4.35 9.39 10.22
C LEU A 64 4.36 10.65 11.13
N TYR A 65 4.61 11.84 10.59
CA TYR A 65 4.59 13.08 11.37
C TYR A 65 3.21 13.32 12.02
N THR A 66 2.12 12.94 11.35
CA THR A 66 0.73 13.26 11.74
C THR A 66 -0.13 12.02 12.06
N GLU A 67 0.42 10.81 11.94
CA GLU A 67 -0.24 9.54 12.26
C GLU A 67 -0.89 9.47 13.65
N PHE A 68 -2.17 9.08 13.72
CA PHE A 68 -3.01 9.06 14.93
C PHE A 68 -3.29 10.40 15.59
N LEU A 69 -2.77 11.52 15.06
CA LEU A 69 -3.16 12.85 15.53
C LEU A 69 -4.49 13.25 14.89
N PRO A 70 -5.39 13.91 15.63
CA PRO A 70 -6.54 14.56 15.01
C PRO A 70 -6.10 15.79 14.21
N LYS A 71 -6.88 16.19 13.20
CA LYS A 71 -6.54 17.30 12.29
C LYS A 71 -6.15 18.59 13.02
N HIS A 72 -6.95 18.98 14.03
CA HIS A 72 -6.70 20.19 14.82
C HIS A 72 -5.37 20.16 15.59
N ALA A 73 -4.89 18.97 15.98
CA ALA A 73 -3.59 18.82 16.62
C ALA A 73 -2.47 18.99 15.60
N CYS A 74 -2.63 18.45 14.38
CA CYS A 74 -1.69 18.63 13.28
C CYS A 74 -1.49 20.12 12.97
N GLU A 75 -2.58 20.89 12.84
CA GLU A 75 -2.56 22.34 12.60
C GLU A 75 -1.87 23.12 13.73
N THR A 76 -1.91 22.62 14.97
CA THR A 76 -1.27 23.26 16.12
C THR A 76 0.22 22.95 16.20
N ILE A 77 0.60 21.71 15.91
CA ILE A 77 1.97 21.19 16.01
C ILE A 77 2.78 21.65 14.78
N TYR A 78 2.24 21.47 13.57
CA TYR A 78 2.89 21.76 12.30
C TYR A 78 2.21 22.95 11.61
N LYS A 79 2.20 24.11 12.28
CA LYS A 79 1.49 25.33 11.84
C LYS A 79 1.81 25.78 10.42
N GLU A 80 3.04 25.56 9.98
CA GLU A 80 3.49 25.98 8.65
C GLU A 80 3.08 25.00 7.55
N GLY A 81 2.68 23.77 7.90
CA GLY A 81 2.45 22.70 6.93
C GLY A 81 3.68 22.44 6.07
N LYS A 82 4.88 22.46 6.66
CA LYS A 82 6.15 22.27 5.94
C LYS A 82 6.98 21.20 6.61
N PHE A 83 7.29 20.16 5.84
CA PHE A 83 8.11 19.05 6.27
C PHE A 83 9.45 19.07 5.55
N ARG A 84 10.53 18.71 6.24
CA ARG A 84 11.88 18.61 5.67
C ARG A 84 12.55 17.36 6.18
N LEU A 85 13.12 16.58 5.26
CA LEU A 85 13.93 15.41 5.59
C LEU A 85 15.43 15.70 5.53
N VAL A 86 15.81 16.91 5.11
CA VAL A 86 17.19 17.43 5.11
C VAL A 86 17.36 18.54 6.14
N ALA A 87 18.60 18.80 6.57
CA ALA A 87 18.88 19.78 7.61
C ALA A 87 18.44 21.22 7.24
N PRO A 88 17.77 21.97 8.14
CA PRO A 88 17.22 21.51 9.42
C PRO A 88 16.00 20.61 9.20
N ILE A 89 16.08 19.38 9.74
CA ILE A 89 15.02 18.37 9.64
C ILE A 89 13.83 18.83 10.49
N THR A 90 12.61 18.62 10.01
CA THR A 90 11.41 18.86 10.82
C THR A 90 11.41 17.90 12.01
N GLU A 91 11.30 18.41 13.24
CA GLU A 91 11.23 17.54 14.42
C GLU A 91 9.86 16.84 14.46
N TYR A 92 9.84 15.54 14.79
CA TYR A 92 8.59 14.85 15.11
C TYR A 92 7.92 15.45 16.34
N TYR A 93 6.59 15.38 16.38
CA TYR A 93 5.89 15.40 17.64
C TYR A 93 6.28 14.18 18.47
N SER A 94 7.03 14.39 19.55
CA SER A 94 7.54 13.28 20.33
C SER A 94 6.42 12.61 21.14
N ASP A 95 6.13 11.34 20.85
CA ASP A 95 5.19 10.47 21.55
C ASP A 95 5.63 9.00 21.51
N SER A 96 4.89 8.12 22.20
CA SER A 96 5.23 6.69 22.32
C SER A 96 5.20 5.94 20.99
N HIS A 97 4.58 6.51 19.95
CA HIS A 97 4.45 5.89 18.64
C HIS A 97 5.62 6.28 17.73
N ARG A 98 5.82 7.59 17.52
CA ARG A 98 6.83 8.15 16.61
C ARG A 98 8.25 7.94 17.13
N ASN A 99 8.44 7.89 18.45
CA ASN A 99 9.77 7.69 19.04
C ASN A 99 10.37 6.30 18.74
N ARG A 100 9.58 5.36 18.21
CA ARG A 100 10.02 4.02 17.79
C ARG A 100 10.74 4.00 16.44
N PHE A 101 10.63 5.08 15.66
CA PHE A 101 11.18 5.14 14.31
C PHE A 101 12.46 5.96 14.27
N GLU A 102 13.31 5.65 13.29
CA GLU A 102 14.48 6.48 13.00
C GLU A 102 14.05 7.77 12.30
N PRO A 103 14.76 8.90 12.50
CA PRO A 103 14.47 10.13 11.79
C PRO A 103 14.49 9.94 10.27
N CYS A 104 13.51 10.51 9.58
CA CYS A 104 13.36 10.44 8.12
C CYS A 104 13.19 9.02 7.56
N ALA A 105 12.84 8.05 8.41
CA ALA A 105 12.52 6.70 8.00
C ALA A 105 11.02 6.50 7.81
N TRP A 106 10.69 5.51 6.99
CA TRP A 106 9.35 4.99 6.75
C TRP A 106 8.91 3.99 7.83
N THR A 107 7.65 3.55 7.76
CA THR A 107 6.98 2.62 8.70
C THR A 107 6.84 1.21 8.09
N ASP A 108 5.83 0.44 8.54
CA ASP A 108 5.54 -0.89 8.00
C ASP A 108 4.91 -0.88 6.62
N ASP A 109 4.34 0.24 6.16
CA ASP A 109 3.79 0.38 4.82
C ASP A 109 4.86 0.12 3.76
N THR A 110 5.99 0.83 3.86
CA THR A 110 7.13 0.65 2.97
C THR A 110 7.88 -0.64 3.23
N ASP A 111 8.10 -1.03 4.51
CA ASP A 111 8.78 -2.30 4.81
C ASP A 111 8.03 -3.49 4.20
N GLN A 112 6.70 -3.56 4.36
CA GLN A 112 5.90 -4.66 3.80
C GLN A 112 5.78 -4.58 2.28
N ALA A 113 5.77 -3.38 1.67
CA ALA A 113 5.85 -3.24 0.22
C ALA A 113 7.18 -3.79 -0.32
N LEU A 114 8.28 -3.53 0.39
CA LEU A 114 9.60 -4.04 0.05
C LEU A 114 9.66 -5.57 0.13
N LEU A 115 8.90 -6.23 1.01
CA LEU A 115 8.85 -7.70 1.00
C LEU A 115 8.32 -8.27 -0.32
N ILE A 116 7.35 -7.60 -0.96
CA ILE A 116 6.84 -7.98 -2.29
C ILE A 116 7.90 -7.71 -3.35
N LEU A 117 8.52 -6.54 -3.32
CA LEU A 117 9.55 -6.15 -4.28
C LEU A 117 10.76 -7.09 -4.20
N LEU A 118 11.28 -7.36 -3.00
CA LEU A 118 12.41 -8.25 -2.76
C LEU A 118 12.08 -9.71 -3.08
N SER A 119 10.83 -10.15 -2.84
CA SER A 119 10.38 -11.47 -3.29
C SER A 119 10.49 -11.60 -4.81
N HIS A 120 10.03 -10.59 -5.55
CA HIS A 120 10.10 -10.60 -7.02
C HIS A 120 11.54 -10.55 -7.52
N LEU A 121 12.39 -9.67 -6.97
CA LEU A 121 13.79 -9.57 -7.34
C LEU A 121 14.56 -10.86 -7.04
N HIS A 122 14.40 -11.43 -5.85
CA HIS A 122 15.10 -12.66 -5.46
C HIS A 122 14.72 -13.86 -6.36
N ASN A 123 13.46 -13.92 -6.80
CA ASN A 123 12.95 -15.01 -7.61
C ASN A 123 12.92 -14.69 -9.12
N HIS A 124 13.63 -13.65 -9.59
CA HIS A 124 13.53 -13.16 -10.98
C HIS A 124 13.89 -14.22 -12.03
N SER A 125 14.80 -15.14 -11.69
CA SER A 125 15.26 -16.26 -12.53
C SER A 125 14.42 -17.53 -12.39
N THR A 126 13.46 -17.56 -11.45
CA THR A 126 12.63 -18.73 -11.17
C THR A 126 11.39 -18.77 -12.06
N THR A 127 11.12 -19.92 -12.68
CA THR A 127 9.86 -20.17 -13.37
C THR A 127 8.67 -20.08 -12.41
N ASP A 128 7.59 -19.44 -12.86
CA ASP A 128 6.35 -19.20 -12.11
C ASP A 128 6.54 -18.34 -10.84
N SER A 129 7.53 -17.46 -10.82
CA SER A 129 7.82 -16.56 -9.68
C SER A 129 6.58 -15.78 -9.22
N LEU A 130 5.75 -15.29 -10.14
CA LEU A 130 4.51 -14.58 -9.82
C LEU A 130 3.44 -15.47 -9.18
N ALA A 131 3.35 -16.74 -9.57
CA ALA A 131 2.42 -17.68 -8.96
C ALA A 131 2.83 -18.02 -7.51
N LYS A 132 4.15 -18.01 -7.23
CA LYS A 132 4.71 -18.26 -5.89
C LYS A 132 4.75 -17.02 -4.99
N LEU A 133 4.61 -15.82 -5.58
CA LEU A 133 4.71 -14.54 -4.88
C LEU A 133 3.83 -14.44 -3.62
N PRO A 134 2.55 -14.88 -3.60
CA PRO A 134 1.73 -14.81 -2.38
C PRO A 134 2.31 -15.61 -1.21
N GLN A 135 2.80 -16.83 -1.48
CA GLN A 135 3.34 -17.71 -0.45
C GLN A 135 4.73 -17.24 0.03
N ASP A 136 5.58 -16.76 -0.89
CA ASP A 136 6.87 -16.19 -0.52
C ASP A 136 6.70 -14.88 0.27
N PHE A 137 5.77 -14.01 -0.14
CA PHE A 137 5.39 -12.82 0.63
C PHE A 137 4.91 -13.19 2.03
N ALA A 138 4.02 -14.18 2.18
CA ALA A 138 3.54 -14.62 3.50
C ALA A 138 4.71 -15.12 4.39
N SER A 139 5.64 -15.88 3.81
CA SER A 139 6.84 -16.37 4.51
C SER A 139 7.75 -15.22 4.95
N ARG A 140 7.95 -14.22 4.07
CA ARG A 140 8.72 -13.01 4.38
C ARG A 140 8.03 -12.12 5.41
N LEU A 141 6.71 -12.03 5.39
CA LEU A 141 5.95 -11.26 6.36
C LEU A 141 6.02 -11.90 7.75
N ARG A 142 6.00 -13.24 7.82
CA ARG A 142 6.26 -13.99 9.05
C ARG A 142 7.64 -13.69 9.63
N ILE A 143 8.67 -13.73 8.77
CA ILE A 143 10.03 -13.34 9.15
C ILE A 143 10.05 -11.89 9.62
N TRP A 144 9.46 -10.96 8.86
CA TRP A 144 9.46 -9.54 9.21
C TRP A 144 8.83 -9.28 10.59
N ILE A 145 7.68 -9.87 10.92
CA ILE A 145 7.07 -9.68 12.27
C ILE A 145 8.01 -10.11 13.41
N GLU A 146 8.85 -11.11 13.18
CA GLU A 146 9.77 -11.64 14.21
C GLU A 146 11.12 -10.90 14.21
N GLN A 147 11.64 -10.60 13.03
CA GLN A 147 13.03 -10.24 12.77
C GLN A 147 13.20 -8.79 12.28
N GLY A 148 12.14 -8.18 11.75
CA GLY A 148 12.16 -6.91 11.05
C GLY A 148 12.61 -7.04 9.59
N LEU A 149 12.92 -5.90 8.95
CA LEU A 149 13.42 -5.88 7.57
C LEU A 149 14.95 -6.10 7.57
N LEU A 150 15.35 -7.38 7.46
CA LEU A 150 16.74 -7.83 7.60
C LEU A 150 17.71 -7.24 6.58
N ALA A 151 17.26 -6.95 5.36
CA ALA A 151 18.06 -6.29 4.32
C ALA A 151 18.70 -4.99 4.86
N LEU A 152 17.91 -4.21 5.59
CA LEU A 152 18.32 -2.93 6.18
C LEU A 152 18.61 -3.00 7.68
N GLY A 153 18.37 -4.15 8.33
CA GLY A 153 18.54 -4.31 9.78
C GLY A 153 17.53 -3.52 10.60
N ARG A 154 16.36 -3.22 10.02
CA ARG A 154 15.31 -2.43 10.68
C ARG A 154 14.42 -3.33 11.54
N PRO A 155 14.04 -2.92 12.77
CA PRO A 155 13.13 -3.70 13.60
C PRO A 155 11.68 -3.64 13.09
N PRO A 156 10.81 -4.58 13.49
CA PRO A 156 9.41 -4.62 13.06
C PRO A 156 8.54 -3.62 13.84
N CYS A 157 8.66 -2.35 13.50
CA CYS A 157 7.77 -1.29 14.00
C CYS A 157 6.49 -1.22 13.16
N GLY A 158 5.41 -0.64 13.72
CA GLY A 158 4.19 -0.33 12.96
C GLY A 158 3.15 -1.45 12.82
N ILE A 159 3.46 -2.70 13.20
CA ILE A 159 2.58 -3.87 12.96
C ILE A 159 1.10 -3.61 13.27
N GLY A 160 0.27 -3.60 12.23
CA GLY A 160 -1.19 -3.51 12.35
C GLY A 160 -1.81 -4.71 13.09
N ALA A 161 -2.86 -4.46 13.88
CA ALA A 161 -3.48 -5.48 14.74
C ALA A 161 -4.02 -6.71 13.98
N LEU A 162 -4.59 -6.52 12.78
CA LEU A 162 -5.06 -7.63 11.95
C LEU A 162 -3.89 -8.50 11.48
N VAL A 163 -2.86 -7.87 10.92
CA VAL A 163 -1.63 -8.54 10.44
C VAL A 163 -1.00 -9.35 11.57
N GLY A 164 -0.76 -8.72 12.73
CA GLY A 164 -0.24 -9.40 13.91
C GLY A 164 -1.10 -10.60 14.32
N SER A 165 -2.43 -10.46 14.34
CA SER A 165 -3.33 -11.56 14.74
C SER A 165 -3.38 -12.74 13.77
N VAL A 166 -3.17 -12.51 12.47
CA VAL A 166 -3.23 -13.56 11.43
C VAL A 166 -1.87 -14.26 11.31
N VAL A 167 -0.80 -13.47 11.17
CA VAL A 167 0.53 -13.97 10.79
C VAL A 167 1.25 -14.67 11.96
N THR A 168 0.89 -14.34 13.21
CA THR A 168 1.45 -15.02 14.40
C THR A 168 0.89 -16.42 14.62
N HIS A 169 -0.18 -16.80 13.93
CA HIS A 169 -0.77 -18.12 14.05
C HIS A 169 0.19 -19.20 13.51
N THR A 170 0.32 -20.33 14.20
CA THR A 170 1.25 -21.41 13.84
C THR A 170 0.97 -22.02 12.47
N ASP A 171 -0.31 -22.10 12.09
CA ASP A 171 -0.74 -22.63 10.78
C ASP A 171 -0.74 -21.60 9.65
N TYR A 172 -0.30 -20.35 9.90
CA TYR A 172 -0.32 -19.28 8.91
C TYR A 172 0.33 -19.66 7.58
N LEU A 173 1.53 -20.25 7.62
CA LEU A 173 2.26 -20.59 6.39
C LEU A 173 1.71 -21.83 5.67
N LYS A 174 0.78 -22.59 6.28
CA LYS A 174 0.12 -23.71 5.59
C LYS A 174 -0.90 -23.22 4.59
N ASP A 175 -1.69 -22.23 4.98
CA ASP A 175 -2.66 -21.55 4.13
C ASP A 175 -2.92 -20.13 4.69
N PRO A 176 -2.19 -19.11 4.18
CA PRO A 176 -2.33 -17.73 4.65
C PRO A 176 -3.75 -17.17 4.44
N ALA A 177 -4.39 -17.52 3.33
CA ALA A 177 -5.70 -17.01 2.97
C ALA A 177 -6.81 -17.66 3.83
N ASP A 178 -6.70 -18.95 4.14
CA ASP A 178 -7.59 -19.62 5.08
C ASP A 178 -7.46 -19.04 6.50
N MET A 179 -6.23 -18.80 6.99
CA MET A 179 -6.05 -18.16 8.30
C MET A 179 -6.66 -16.76 8.35
N ALA A 180 -6.46 -15.96 7.32
CA ALA A 180 -7.09 -14.65 7.18
C ALA A 180 -8.62 -14.77 7.12
N THR A 181 -9.15 -15.77 6.42
CA THR A 181 -10.59 -16.06 6.34
C THR A 181 -11.19 -16.41 7.69
N LYS A 182 -10.56 -17.30 8.45
CA LYS A 182 -10.97 -17.64 9.82
C LYS A 182 -10.99 -16.41 10.73
N ARG A 183 -10.00 -15.53 10.59
CA ARG A 183 -9.97 -14.27 11.35
C ARG A 183 -11.10 -13.33 10.94
N TRP A 184 -11.34 -13.16 9.64
CA TRP A 184 -12.39 -12.31 9.10
C TRP A 184 -13.79 -12.77 9.57
N ILE A 185 -14.07 -14.08 9.53
CA ILE A 185 -15.30 -14.69 10.07
C ILE A 185 -15.45 -14.39 11.57
N LYS A 186 -14.38 -14.55 12.37
CA LYS A 186 -14.40 -14.24 13.82
C LYS A 186 -14.69 -12.77 14.12
N THR A 187 -14.42 -11.86 13.20
CA THR A 187 -14.77 -10.44 13.31
C THR A 187 -16.16 -10.09 12.75
N ALA A 188 -16.99 -11.11 12.56
CA ALA A 188 -18.31 -10.99 11.92
C ALA A 188 -18.25 -10.31 10.54
N ARG A 189 -17.12 -10.46 9.83
CA ARG A 189 -16.93 -9.93 8.46
C ARG A 189 -17.02 -8.40 8.36
N HIS A 190 -16.84 -7.70 9.48
CA HIS A 190 -16.98 -6.24 9.52
C HIS A 190 -15.65 -5.49 9.38
N VAL A 191 -14.53 -6.12 9.71
CA VAL A 191 -13.21 -5.49 9.77
C VAL A 191 -12.54 -5.47 8.40
N ALA A 192 -12.40 -4.28 7.80
CA ALA A 192 -11.71 -4.05 6.52
C ALA A 192 -10.63 -2.96 6.62
N PRO A 193 -9.49 -3.27 7.25
CA PRO A 193 -8.41 -2.31 7.39
C PRO A 193 -7.60 -2.18 6.09
N ASN A 194 -6.90 -1.06 5.94
CA ASN A 194 -6.08 -0.70 4.78
C ASN A 194 -4.72 -1.42 4.68
N GLY A 195 -4.37 -2.28 5.64
CA GLY A 195 -3.03 -2.88 5.70
C GLY A 195 -2.61 -3.67 4.46
N SER A 196 -3.54 -4.17 3.64
CA SER A 196 -3.21 -4.78 2.33
C SER A 196 -3.01 -3.75 1.22
N LEU A 197 -3.80 -2.67 1.21
CA LEU A 197 -3.71 -1.60 0.23
C LEU A 197 -2.35 -0.86 0.33
N MET A 198 -1.87 -0.60 1.54
CA MET A 198 -0.66 0.18 1.76
C MET A 198 0.59 -0.35 1.05
N ARG A 199 0.67 -1.68 0.90
CA ARG A 199 1.87 -2.38 0.44
C ARG A 199 1.79 -2.93 -0.98
N THR A 200 0.63 -2.93 -1.63
CA THR A 200 0.43 -3.66 -2.91
C THR A 200 0.90 -2.89 -4.14
N HIS A 201 1.27 -1.62 -4.01
CA HIS A 201 1.70 -0.78 -5.12
C HIS A 201 2.86 -1.35 -5.99
N PRO A 202 3.86 -2.10 -5.47
CA PRO A 202 4.90 -2.70 -6.31
C PRO A 202 4.35 -3.71 -7.31
N ILE A 203 3.21 -4.35 -7.04
CA ILE A 203 2.57 -5.30 -7.95
C ILE A 203 2.16 -4.60 -9.25
N GLY A 204 1.71 -3.34 -9.20
CA GLY A 204 1.36 -2.57 -10.39
C GLY A 204 2.56 -2.30 -11.30
N VAL A 205 3.75 -2.13 -10.71
CA VAL A 205 5.02 -2.01 -11.43
C VAL A 205 5.45 -3.37 -11.99
N ILE A 206 5.45 -4.42 -11.16
CA ILE A 206 5.84 -5.77 -11.55
C ILE A 206 4.99 -6.30 -12.72
N CYS A 207 3.70 -5.97 -12.72
CA CYS A 207 2.74 -6.41 -13.73
C CYS A 207 2.61 -5.43 -14.92
N VAL A 208 3.54 -4.49 -15.11
CA VAL A 208 3.45 -3.47 -16.18
C VAL A 208 3.34 -4.07 -17.58
N GLY A 209 3.95 -5.25 -17.82
CA GLY A 209 3.84 -5.98 -19.07
C GLY A 209 2.66 -6.94 -19.14
N LEU A 210 1.94 -7.20 -18.05
CA LEU A 210 0.87 -8.20 -18.03
C LEU A 210 -0.49 -7.58 -18.37
N PRO A 211 -1.51 -8.38 -18.75
CA PRO A 211 -2.89 -7.92 -18.79
C PRO A 211 -3.37 -7.39 -17.44
N GLU A 212 -4.34 -6.47 -17.47
CA GLU A 212 -4.89 -5.84 -16.27
C GLU A 212 -5.47 -6.87 -15.28
N GLU A 213 -6.20 -7.87 -15.79
CA GLU A 213 -6.80 -8.93 -14.95
C GLU A 213 -5.76 -9.81 -14.26
N GLU A 214 -4.61 -10.10 -14.91
CA GLU A 214 -3.52 -10.86 -14.28
C GLU A 214 -2.90 -10.07 -13.12
N ALA A 215 -2.76 -8.75 -13.27
CA ALA A 215 -2.33 -7.88 -12.19
C ALA A 215 -3.31 -7.90 -11.01
N TRP A 216 -4.63 -7.93 -11.28
CA TRP A 216 -5.66 -8.06 -10.24
C TRP A 216 -5.64 -9.42 -9.53
N LYS A 217 -5.45 -10.52 -10.26
CA LYS A 217 -5.29 -11.86 -9.67
C LYS A 217 -4.12 -11.89 -8.68
N ILE A 218 -2.97 -11.33 -9.06
CA ILE A 218 -1.79 -11.26 -8.20
C ILE A 218 -2.04 -10.33 -6.99
N ALA A 219 -2.63 -9.15 -7.21
CA ALA A 219 -2.98 -8.22 -6.13
C ALA A 219 -3.92 -8.85 -5.10
N ALA A 220 -4.98 -9.53 -5.58
CA ALA A 220 -5.92 -10.24 -4.74
C ALA A 220 -5.24 -11.38 -3.97
N ALA A 221 -4.43 -12.20 -4.64
CA ALA A 221 -3.74 -13.32 -4.00
C ALA A 221 -2.77 -12.86 -2.89
N VAL A 222 -1.93 -11.84 -3.16
CA VAL A 222 -1.01 -11.28 -2.16
C VAL A 222 -1.77 -10.56 -1.04
N GLY A 223 -2.79 -9.76 -1.35
CA GLY A 223 -3.59 -9.05 -0.33
C GLY A 223 -4.32 -10.01 0.62
N ARG A 224 -4.91 -11.08 0.07
CA ARG A 224 -5.66 -12.11 0.81
C ARG A 224 -4.83 -12.95 1.75
N THR A 225 -3.49 -12.90 1.67
CA THR A 225 -2.61 -13.52 2.67
C THR A 225 -2.81 -12.94 4.07
N THR A 226 -3.45 -11.78 4.22
CA THR A 226 -3.82 -11.22 5.54
C THR A 226 -5.19 -10.55 5.57
N HIS A 227 -5.67 -10.02 4.44
CA HIS A 227 -6.93 -9.27 4.34
C HIS A 227 -7.82 -9.86 3.26
N VAL A 228 -8.73 -10.75 3.65
CA VAL A 228 -9.65 -11.40 2.69
C VAL A 228 -10.94 -10.61 2.43
N ASP A 229 -11.20 -9.56 3.19
CA ASP A 229 -12.44 -8.78 3.04
C ASP A 229 -12.57 -8.22 1.62
N PRO A 230 -13.73 -8.37 0.95
CA PRO A 230 -13.91 -7.91 -0.44
C PRO A 230 -13.58 -6.43 -0.65
N ARG A 231 -13.79 -5.58 0.37
CA ARG A 231 -13.45 -4.14 0.33
C ARG A 231 -11.93 -3.92 0.26
N CYS A 232 -11.16 -4.75 0.96
CA CYS A 232 -9.70 -4.74 0.90
C CYS A 232 -9.21 -5.21 -0.48
N VAL A 233 -9.81 -6.29 -1.00
CA VAL A 233 -9.46 -6.87 -2.30
C VAL A 233 -9.71 -5.87 -3.44
N VAL A 234 -10.89 -5.25 -3.50
CA VAL A 234 -11.20 -4.26 -4.54
C VAL A 234 -10.27 -3.06 -4.48
N ALA A 235 -9.90 -2.61 -3.27
CA ALA A 235 -8.99 -1.49 -3.10
C ALA A 235 -7.59 -1.81 -3.64
N CYS A 236 -7.06 -3.01 -3.35
CA CYS A 236 -5.79 -3.48 -3.90
C CYS A 236 -5.84 -3.56 -5.43
N CYS A 237 -6.91 -4.13 -6.00
CA CYS A 237 -7.08 -4.26 -7.45
C CYS A 237 -7.15 -2.89 -8.15
N ILE A 238 -7.89 -1.93 -7.57
CA ILE A 238 -7.95 -0.56 -8.09
C ILE A 238 -6.58 0.09 -8.05
N SER A 239 -5.87 0.05 -6.91
CA SER A 239 -4.55 0.68 -6.78
C SER A 239 -3.53 0.09 -7.76
N VAL A 240 -3.44 -1.25 -7.83
CA VAL A 240 -2.52 -1.96 -8.74
C VAL A 240 -2.85 -1.70 -10.21
N GLY A 241 -4.13 -1.78 -10.59
CA GLY A 241 -4.57 -1.48 -11.95
C GLY A 241 -4.31 -0.03 -12.34
N MET A 242 -4.50 0.91 -11.40
CA MET A 242 -4.23 2.33 -11.59
C MET A 242 -2.75 2.58 -11.90
N ILE A 243 -1.85 2.03 -11.08
CA ILE A 243 -0.39 2.17 -11.27
C ILE A 243 0.00 1.59 -12.62
N ARG A 244 -0.41 0.34 -12.90
CA ARG A 244 -0.14 -0.31 -14.19
C ARG A 244 -0.59 0.56 -15.37
N GLY A 245 -1.83 1.08 -15.32
CA GLY A 245 -2.38 1.92 -16.38
C GLY A 245 -1.70 3.28 -16.52
N LEU A 246 -1.25 3.90 -15.41
CA LEU A 246 -0.47 5.14 -15.43
C LEU A 246 0.90 4.95 -16.08
N LEU A 247 1.56 3.81 -15.80
CA LEU A 247 2.86 3.46 -16.40
C LEU A 247 2.72 3.21 -17.90
N ARG A 248 1.69 2.47 -18.33
CA ARG A 248 1.43 2.16 -19.75
C ARG A 248 0.87 3.34 -20.56
N GLY A 249 0.53 4.45 -19.90
CA GLY A 249 -0.13 5.59 -20.56
C GLY A 249 -1.59 5.32 -20.95
N GLU A 250 -2.21 4.29 -20.40
CA GLU A 250 -3.62 3.95 -20.58
C GLU A 250 -4.52 4.91 -19.78
N ILE A 251 -4.00 5.45 -18.67
CA ILE A 251 -4.71 6.38 -17.78
C ILE A 251 -4.05 7.76 -17.88
N LEU A 252 -4.75 8.69 -18.53
CA LEU A 252 -4.28 10.07 -18.77
C LEU A 252 -5.27 11.14 -18.28
N THR A 253 -6.51 10.73 -17.96
CA THR A 253 -7.61 11.62 -17.60
C THR A 253 -8.43 11.01 -16.48
N GLU A 254 -9.18 11.85 -15.76
CA GLU A 254 -10.14 11.38 -14.74
C GLU A 254 -11.19 10.42 -15.33
N ALA A 255 -11.55 10.59 -16.61
CA ALA A 255 -12.46 9.67 -17.29
C ALA A 255 -11.86 8.27 -17.47
N HIS A 256 -10.56 8.17 -17.81
CA HIS A 256 -9.86 6.88 -17.87
C HIS A 256 -9.76 6.25 -16.48
N MET A 257 -9.45 7.08 -15.48
CA MET A 257 -9.36 6.66 -14.09
C MET A 257 -10.68 6.07 -13.59
N ASN A 258 -11.81 6.75 -13.81
CA ASN A 258 -13.13 6.26 -13.43
C ASN A 258 -13.47 4.94 -14.15
N LYS A 259 -13.16 4.82 -15.44
CA LYS A 259 -13.34 3.54 -16.17
C LYS A 259 -12.51 2.41 -15.57
N ALA A 260 -11.25 2.67 -15.18
CA ALA A 260 -10.39 1.66 -14.56
C ALA A 260 -10.92 1.22 -13.18
N ILE A 261 -11.41 2.17 -12.37
CA ILE A 261 -12.06 1.89 -11.09
C ILE A 261 -13.26 0.96 -11.29
N GLU A 262 -14.14 1.27 -12.24
CA GLU A 262 -15.35 0.47 -12.49
C GLU A 262 -15.00 -0.92 -13.01
N ARG A 263 -14.00 -1.08 -13.90
CA ARG A 263 -13.57 -2.41 -14.36
C ARG A 263 -13.07 -3.28 -13.20
N ALA A 264 -12.21 -2.75 -12.33
CA ALA A 264 -11.71 -3.48 -11.17
C ALA A 264 -12.84 -3.85 -10.19
N TYR A 265 -13.77 -2.93 -9.94
CA TYR A 265 -14.94 -3.18 -9.10
C TYR A 265 -15.82 -4.30 -9.66
N THR A 266 -16.17 -4.22 -10.95
CA THR A 266 -16.97 -5.24 -11.63
C THR A 266 -16.27 -6.59 -11.65
N TRP A 267 -14.94 -6.61 -11.88
CA TRP A 267 -14.17 -7.84 -11.86
C TRP A 267 -14.24 -8.51 -10.49
N VAL A 268 -13.94 -7.79 -9.38
CA VAL A 268 -14.02 -8.36 -8.03
C VAL A 268 -15.43 -8.86 -7.71
N LEU A 269 -16.46 -8.07 -8.05
CA LEU A 269 -17.87 -8.45 -7.83
C LEU A 269 -18.26 -9.75 -8.55
N SER A 270 -17.63 -10.04 -9.70
CA SER A 270 -17.90 -11.24 -10.49
C SER A 270 -17.21 -12.51 -9.97
N GLN A 271 -16.29 -12.40 -9.00
CA GLN A 271 -15.52 -13.53 -8.47
C GLN A 271 -16.15 -14.06 -7.16
N PRO A 272 -16.75 -15.27 -7.15
CA PRO A 272 -17.40 -15.82 -5.96
C PRO A 272 -16.45 -15.99 -4.77
N GLU A 273 -15.23 -16.45 -4.98
CA GLU A 273 -14.23 -16.67 -3.93
C GLU A 273 -13.65 -15.39 -3.34
N LEU A 274 -13.74 -14.27 -4.07
CA LEU A 274 -13.35 -12.95 -3.56
C LEU A 274 -14.50 -12.33 -2.77
N MET A 275 -15.75 -12.51 -3.21
CA MET A 275 -16.94 -11.97 -2.55
C MET A 275 -17.38 -12.76 -1.32
N ASN A 276 -17.12 -14.08 -1.31
CA ASN A 276 -17.37 -14.98 -0.20
C ASN A 276 -16.10 -15.79 0.14
N PRO A 277 -15.11 -15.19 0.83
CA PRO A 277 -13.91 -15.90 1.29
C PRO A 277 -14.27 -17.14 2.11
N GLY A 278 -13.77 -18.31 1.68
CA GLY A 278 -14.09 -19.61 2.26
C GLY A 278 -15.37 -20.27 1.72
N LEU A 279 -16.08 -19.61 0.80
CA LEU A 279 -17.31 -20.09 0.17
C LEU A 279 -18.34 -20.57 1.21
N ASP A 280 -18.57 -19.75 2.24
CA ASP A 280 -19.50 -20.06 3.31
C ASP A 280 -20.92 -20.26 2.74
N SER A 281 -21.42 -21.50 2.81
CA SER A 281 -22.72 -21.88 2.29
C SER A 281 -23.90 -21.35 3.11
N GLU A 282 -23.65 -20.85 4.32
CA GLU A 282 -24.68 -20.29 5.19
C GLU A 282 -25.05 -18.84 4.80
N LEU A 283 -24.23 -18.17 4.00
CA LEU A 283 -24.52 -16.82 3.53
C LEU A 283 -25.46 -16.84 2.33
N THR A 284 -26.51 -16.03 2.40
CA THR A 284 -27.38 -15.75 1.25
C THR A 284 -26.64 -14.91 0.20
N GLU A 285 -27.11 -14.99 -1.05
CA GLU A 285 -26.58 -14.15 -2.14
C GLU A 285 -26.65 -12.64 -1.81
N TRP A 286 -27.69 -12.23 -1.08
CA TRP A 286 -27.86 -10.84 -0.64
C TRP A 286 -26.81 -10.45 0.40
N GLU A 287 -26.48 -11.30 1.37
CA GLU A 287 -25.43 -11.04 2.37
C GLU A 287 -24.06 -10.95 1.72
N VAL A 288 -23.74 -11.85 0.78
CA VAL A 288 -22.49 -11.82 0.01
C VAL A 288 -22.37 -10.49 -0.76
N LYS A 289 -23.42 -10.06 -1.45
CA LYS A 289 -23.43 -8.78 -2.18
C LYS A 289 -23.21 -7.57 -1.27
N ARG A 290 -23.62 -7.62 0.00
CA ARG A 290 -23.43 -6.53 0.95
C ARG A 290 -22.00 -6.36 1.44
N HIS A 291 -21.14 -7.36 1.30
CA HIS A 291 -19.73 -7.17 1.60
C HIS A 291 -19.10 -6.09 0.72
N LEU A 292 -19.61 -5.89 -0.50
CA LEU A 292 -19.21 -4.84 -1.41
C LEU A 292 -20.40 -3.88 -1.65
N ASP A 293 -20.81 -3.18 -0.60
CA ASP A 293 -21.88 -2.18 -0.69
C ASP A 293 -21.47 -1.00 -1.59
N ARG A 294 -22.21 -0.83 -2.69
CA ARG A 294 -21.93 0.17 -3.72
C ARG A 294 -21.98 1.60 -3.18
N LYS A 295 -22.96 1.91 -2.32
CA LYS A 295 -23.14 3.26 -1.78
C LYS A 295 -21.98 3.65 -0.87
N GLU A 296 -21.54 2.73 -0.02
CA GLU A 296 -20.40 2.92 0.87
C GLU A 296 -19.09 3.03 0.09
N PHE A 297 -18.91 2.26 -0.98
CA PHE A 297 -17.79 2.40 -1.91
C PHE A 297 -17.76 3.79 -2.57
N GLU A 298 -18.87 4.19 -3.19
CA GLU A 298 -18.95 5.44 -3.94
C GLU A 298 -18.74 6.68 -3.06
N LYS A 299 -19.27 6.65 -1.83
CA LYS A 299 -19.10 7.70 -0.83
C LYS A 299 -17.63 8.10 -0.61
N HIS A 300 -16.71 7.15 -0.68
CA HIS A 300 -15.28 7.41 -0.45
C HIS A 300 -14.50 7.54 -1.75
N VAL A 301 -14.70 6.61 -2.71
CA VAL A 301 -13.91 6.58 -3.95
C VAL A 301 -14.23 7.76 -4.88
N TYR A 302 -15.44 8.33 -4.78
CA TYR A 302 -15.85 9.50 -5.57
C TYR A 302 -15.92 10.80 -4.77
N ALA A 303 -15.36 10.81 -3.56
CA ALA A 303 -15.24 12.00 -2.72
C ALA A 303 -14.63 13.17 -3.50
N LYS A 304 -15.10 14.39 -3.21
CA LYS A 304 -14.68 15.62 -3.89
C LYS A 304 -13.69 16.44 -3.09
N THR A 305 -13.70 16.29 -1.77
CA THR A 305 -12.82 17.01 -0.84
C THR A 305 -12.29 16.08 0.25
N MET A 306 -11.21 16.46 0.92
CA MET A 306 -10.63 15.66 2.01
C MET A 306 -11.56 15.58 3.22
N GLU A 307 -12.33 16.64 3.47
CA GLU A 307 -13.28 16.73 4.59
C GLU A 307 -14.38 15.66 4.51
N GLU A 308 -14.78 15.26 3.30
CA GLU A 308 -15.78 14.21 3.09
C GLU A 308 -15.30 12.83 3.59
N LEU A 309 -13.99 12.59 3.57
CA LEU A 309 -13.38 11.32 3.95
C LEU A 309 -13.25 11.16 5.47
N LYS A 310 -13.21 12.25 6.23
CA LYS A 310 -13.09 12.26 7.70
C LYS A 310 -11.98 11.33 8.19
N LEU A 311 -10.76 11.60 7.71
CA LEU A 311 -9.59 10.73 7.87
C LEU A 311 -9.15 10.59 9.34
N ASP A 312 -9.38 11.61 10.18
CA ASP A 312 -9.07 11.59 11.61
C ASP A 312 -10.17 11.00 12.51
N ASN A 313 -11.24 10.43 11.94
CA ASN A 313 -12.26 9.76 12.75
C ASN A 313 -11.67 8.55 13.47
N SER A 314 -11.56 8.65 14.79
CA SER A 314 -10.85 7.69 15.64
C SER A 314 -11.36 6.25 15.59
N LYS A 315 -12.61 6.02 15.15
CA LYS A 315 -13.19 4.67 15.05
C LYS A 315 -12.91 3.98 13.72
N GLU A 316 -12.56 4.76 12.70
CA GLU A 316 -12.55 4.32 11.30
C GLU A 316 -11.28 4.75 10.56
N MET A 317 -10.28 5.31 11.24
CA MET A 317 -9.11 5.89 10.58
C MET A 317 -8.38 4.88 9.67
N GLY A 318 -8.25 3.63 10.11
CA GLY A 318 -7.66 2.54 9.31
C GLY A 318 -8.59 1.90 8.30
N TYR A 319 -9.79 2.44 8.03
CA TYR A 319 -10.74 1.86 7.09
C TYR A 319 -10.25 1.96 5.64
N VAL A 320 -10.23 0.84 4.92
CA VAL A 320 -9.63 0.76 3.58
C VAL A 320 -10.20 1.74 2.56
N TYR A 321 -11.51 2.02 2.59
CA TYR A 321 -12.10 2.96 1.63
C TYR A 321 -11.75 4.41 1.90
N LYS A 322 -11.43 4.79 3.14
CA LYS A 322 -10.90 6.14 3.42
C LYS A 322 -9.51 6.32 2.81
N CYS A 323 -8.66 5.32 2.97
CA CYS A 323 -7.33 5.30 2.35
C CYS A 323 -7.38 5.25 0.83
N LEU A 324 -8.21 4.37 0.25
CA LEU A 324 -8.39 4.34 -1.21
C LEU A 324 -8.96 5.66 -1.73
N GLY A 325 -9.98 6.20 -1.05
CA GLY A 325 -10.64 7.46 -1.41
C GLY A 325 -9.66 8.64 -1.39
N SER A 326 -8.79 8.72 -0.37
CA SER A 326 -7.79 9.77 -0.28
C SER A 326 -6.74 9.66 -1.40
N ALA A 327 -6.25 8.45 -1.69
CA ALA A 327 -5.32 8.21 -2.79
C ALA A 327 -5.90 8.58 -4.16
N ILE A 328 -7.14 8.19 -4.45
CA ILE A 328 -7.84 8.53 -5.69
C ILE A 328 -8.11 10.03 -5.77
N LEU A 329 -8.52 10.67 -4.67
CA LEU A 329 -8.75 12.12 -4.64
C LEU A 329 -7.45 12.90 -4.89
N VAL A 330 -6.34 12.52 -4.24
CA VAL A 330 -5.02 13.13 -4.49
C VAL A 330 -4.62 12.99 -5.96
N LEU A 331 -4.80 11.81 -6.57
CA LEU A 331 -4.50 11.62 -7.98
C LEU A 331 -5.36 12.52 -8.89
N ARG A 332 -6.67 12.65 -8.61
CA ARG A 332 -7.56 13.58 -9.34
C ARG A 332 -7.08 15.02 -9.23
N LEU A 333 -6.73 15.47 -8.03
CA LEU A 333 -6.22 16.82 -7.81
C LEU A 333 -4.88 17.03 -8.53
N GLY A 334 -4.00 16.02 -8.54
CA GLY A 334 -2.76 16.03 -9.31
C GLY A 334 -2.99 16.17 -10.81
N MET A 335 -3.92 15.39 -11.38
CA MET A 335 -4.31 15.49 -12.80
C MET A 335 -4.88 16.87 -13.16
N ARG A 336 -5.70 17.45 -12.29
CA ARG A 336 -6.25 18.82 -12.49
C ARG A 336 -5.15 19.88 -12.40
N GLY A 337 -4.26 19.76 -11.41
CA GLY A 337 -3.18 20.71 -11.16
C GLY A 337 -2.07 20.68 -12.23
N ALA A 338 -1.80 19.51 -12.82
CA ALA A 338 -0.82 19.39 -13.89
C ALA A 338 -1.27 20.06 -15.20
N GLY A 339 -2.59 20.16 -15.45
CA GLY A 339 -3.12 20.63 -16.73
C GLY A 339 -2.92 19.61 -17.86
N GLN A 340 -3.83 19.58 -18.84
CA GLN A 340 -3.69 18.64 -19.96
C GLN A 340 -2.48 19.02 -20.83
N GLY A 341 -1.52 18.10 -20.97
CA GLY A 341 -0.37 18.26 -21.86
C GLY A 341 0.73 19.19 -21.35
N GLN A 342 0.70 19.58 -20.07
CA GLN A 342 1.76 20.37 -19.44
C GLN A 342 2.64 19.52 -18.51
N VAL A 343 3.89 19.94 -18.34
CA VAL A 343 4.79 19.33 -17.35
C VAL A 343 4.28 19.72 -15.95
N PRO A 344 4.02 18.75 -15.04
CA PRO A 344 3.57 19.05 -13.70
C PRO A 344 4.54 19.98 -12.96
N SER A 345 4.03 20.96 -12.22
CA SER A 345 4.85 21.73 -11.27
C SER A 345 5.47 20.79 -10.23
N GLN A 346 6.74 21.01 -9.90
CA GLN A 346 7.44 20.26 -8.83
C GLN A 346 6.77 20.43 -7.45
N SER A 347 5.93 21.45 -7.26
CA SER A 347 5.20 21.64 -6.00
C SER A 347 3.98 20.74 -5.86
N ILE A 348 3.41 20.20 -6.95
CA ILE A 348 2.13 19.45 -6.92
C ILE A 348 2.20 18.28 -5.94
N PHE A 349 3.31 17.52 -5.96
CA PHE A 349 3.47 16.40 -5.05
C PHE A 349 3.53 16.87 -3.60
N GLU A 350 4.41 17.81 -3.30
CA GLU A 350 4.59 18.32 -1.94
C GLU A 350 3.29 18.92 -1.38
N ASP A 351 2.63 19.79 -2.15
CA ASP A 351 1.44 20.50 -1.74
C ASP A 351 0.29 19.53 -1.45
N LEU A 352 0.03 18.58 -2.36
CA LEU A 352 -1.07 17.62 -2.20
C LEU A 352 -0.80 16.60 -1.11
N MET A 353 0.43 16.09 -1.00
CA MET A 353 0.79 15.15 0.06
C MET A 353 0.77 15.84 1.43
N THR A 354 1.28 17.06 1.54
CA THR A 354 1.20 17.87 2.75
C THR A 354 -0.26 18.06 3.19
N ASN A 355 -1.13 18.46 2.26
CA ASN A 355 -2.55 18.64 2.57
C ASN A 355 -3.20 17.34 3.07
N LEU A 356 -2.86 16.20 2.45
CA LEU A 356 -3.37 14.90 2.87
C LEU A 356 -2.88 14.53 4.28
N VAL A 357 -1.58 14.59 4.55
CA VAL A 357 -1.05 14.18 5.86
C VAL A 357 -1.54 15.08 6.98
N MET A 358 -1.77 16.37 6.70
CA MET A 358 -2.30 17.33 7.67
C MET A 358 -3.75 17.06 8.06
N GLU A 359 -4.49 16.19 7.36
CA GLU A 359 -5.78 15.67 7.83
C GLU A 359 -5.62 14.75 9.05
N GLY A 360 -4.42 14.27 9.36
CA GLY A 360 -4.16 13.37 10.48
C GLY A 360 -4.76 11.99 10.30
N GLY A 361 -5.12 11.33 11.41
CA GLY A 361 -5.61 9.95 11.39
C GLY A 361 -4.52 8.99 10.89
N ASP A 362 -4.88 8.06 10.01
CA ASP A 362 -3.97 7.03 9.48
C ASP A 362 -3.11 7.56 8.32
N SER A 363 -2.35 8.62 8.61
CA SER A 363 -1.75 9.50 7.59
C SER A 363 -0.50 8.95 6.92
N ASP A 364 0.26 8.05 7.56
CA ASP A 364 1.32 7.27 6.92
C ASP A 364 0.75 6.36 5.84
N THR A 365 -0.29 5.57 6.12
CA THR A 365 -0.91 4.70 5.13
C THR A 365 -1.66 5.46 4.03
N ASN A 366 -2.38 6.53 4.39
CA ASN A 366 -2.96 7.44 3.40
C ASN A 366 -1.86 8.03 2.51
N GLY A 367 -0.75 8.44 3.12
CA GLY A 367 0.44 8.96 2.45
C GLY A 367 1.08 7.95 1.50
N ALA A 368 1.30 6.71 1.95
CA ALA A 368 1.91 5.64 1.18
C ALA A 368 1.09 5.31 -0.08
N ALA A 369 -0.23 5.16 0.07
CA ALA A 369 -1.13 4.84 -1.04
C ALA A 369 -1.25 6.01 -2.03
N ALA A 370 -1.46 7.24 -1.53
CA ALA A 370 -1.57 8.43 -2.38
C ALA A 370 -0.24 8.77 -3.08
N GLY A 371 0.87 8.65 -2.36
CA GLY A 371 2.22 8.89 -2.86
C GLY A 371 2.61 7.92 -3.97
N ALA A 372 2.19 6.65 -3.89
CA ALA A 372 2.38 5.68 -4.96
C ALA A 372 1.66 6.12 -6.26
N LEU A 373 0.38 6.47 -6.17
CA LEU A 373 -0.42 6.87 -7.33
C LEU A 373 0.04 8.20 -7.92
N LEU A 374 0.22 9.22 -7.07
CA LEU A 374 0.63 10.54 -7.52
C LEU A 374 2.06 10.49 -8.08
N GLY A 375 2.96 9.76 -7.42
CA GLY A 375 4.32 9.54 -7.88
C GLY A 375 4.38 8.80 -9.21
N ALA A 376 3.55 7.78 -9.42
CA ALA A 376 3.41 7.09 -10.72
C ALA A 376 2.86 8.00 -11.83
N PHE A 377 2.11 9.06 -11.48
CA PHE A 377 1.59 10.03 -12.43
C PHE A 377 2.62 11.12 -12.78
N ILE A 378 3.20 11.77 -11.76
CA ILE A 378 4.11 12.93 -11.94
C ILE A 378 5.56 12.54 -12.24
N GLY A 379 5.97 11.33 -11.87
CA GLY A 379 7.34 10.84 -12.06
C GLY A 379 8.35 11.32 -11.01
N ASN A 380 9.46 10.61 -10.90
CA ASN A 380 10.50 10.85 -9.89
C ASN A 380 11.16 12.22 -10.02
N ALA A 381 11.35 12.72 -11.24
CA ALA A 381 11.93 14.05 -11.50
C ALA A 381 11.14 15.21 -10.87
N ASN A 382 9.87 14.98 -10.51
CA ASN A 382 8.99 15.97 -9.89
C ASN A 382 8.74 15.72 -8.39
N LEU A 383 9.45 14.77 -7.77
CA LEU A 383 9.40 14.58 -6.32
C LEU A 383 10.19 15.68 -5.59
N PRO A 384 9.77 16.11 -4.39
CA PRO A 384 10.41 17.22 -3.68
C PRO A 384 11.87 16.88 -3.32
N PRO A 385 12.89 17.61 -3.82
CA PRO A 385 14.29 17.24 -3.64
C PRO A 385 14.73 17.18 -2.18
N HIS A 386 14.11 17.98 -1.31
CA HIS A 386 14.41 18.05 0.12
C HIS A 386 13.67 16.98 0.95
N TRP A 387 12.73 16.26 0.35
CA TRP A 387 12.17 15.02 0.90
C TRP A 387 12.97 13.84 0.35
N ALA A 388 13.04 13.70 -0.97
CA ALA A 388 13.79 12.64 -1.62
C ALA A 388 15.24 12.61 -1.16
N GLY A 389 15.93 13.74 -1.04
CA GLY A 389 17.32 13.84 -0.59
C GLY A 389 17.56 13.40 0.86
N GLY A 390 16.54 13.43 1.72
CA GLY A 390 16.66 13.12 3.14
C GLY A 390 16.04 11.79 3.57
N LEU A 391 15.43 11.05 2.64
CA LEU A 391 14.80 9.76 2.91
C LEU A 391 15.84 8.75 3.38
N ALA A 392 15.60 8.11 4.53
CA ALA A 392 16.48 7.07 5.04
C ALA A 392 16.62 5.92 4.03
N HIS A 393 17.83 5.36 3.90
CA HIS A 393 18.14 4.26 2.98
C HIS A 393 17.80 4.52 1.49
N LYS A 394 17.69 5.79 1.07
CA LYS A 394 17.38 6.16 -0.32
C LYS A 394 18.27 5.47 -1.34
N GLU A 395 19.59 5.45 -1.13
CA GLU A 395 20.56 4.92 -2.10
C GLU A 395 20.32 3.42 -2.32
N TRP A 396 20.00 2.70 -1.24
CA TRP A 396 19.62 1.30 -1.29
C TRP A 396 18.30 1.12 -2.05
N LEU A 397 17.28 1.92 -1.73
CA LEU A 397 15.97 1.85 -2.40
C LEU A 397 16.10 2.11 -3.92
N ILE A 398 16.86 3.14 -4.30
CA ILE A 398 17.14 3.46 -5.72
C ILE A 398 17.82 2.29 -6.42
N THR A 399 18.76 1.61 -5.75
CA THR A 399 19.43 0.43 -6.29
C THR A 399 18.43 -0.70 -6.55
N LYS A 400 17.50 -0.96 -5.62
CA LYS A 400 16.44 -1.97 -5.79
C LYS A 400 15.45 -1.61 -6.91
N VAL A 401 15.08 -0.34 -7.05
CA VAL A 401 14.23 0.10 -8.16
C VAL A 401 14.97 0.02 -9.51
N SER A 402 16.27 0.31 -9.55
CA SER A 402 17.10 0.13 -10.75
C SER A 402 17.12 -1.33 -11.19
N ARG A 403 17.38 -2.25 -10.25
CA ARG A 403 17.32 -3.70 -10.50
C ARG A 403 15.94 -4.14 -10.98
N LEU A 404 14.87 -3.62 -10.38
CA LEU A 404 13.51 -3.92 -10.81
C LEU A 404 13.28 -3.55 -12.28
N ASN A 405 13.79 -2.40 -12.75
CA ASN A 405 13.68 -2.03 -14.16
C ASN A 405 14.43 -3.00 -15.10
N ILE A 406 15.55 -3.57 -14.65
CA ILE A 406 16.32 -4.57 -15.40
C ILE A 406 15.56 -5.92 -15.42
N VAL A 407 15.11 -6.39 -14.25
CA VAL A 407 14.34 -7.64 -14.10
C VAL A 407 13.07 -7.62 -14.95
N LEU A 408 12.40 -6.47 -15.03
CA LEU A 408 11.21 -6.29 -15.84
C LEU A 408 11.48 -6.12 -17.35
N GLY A 409 12.75 -6.09 -17.79
CA GLY A 409 13.11 -5.90 -19.20
C GLY A 409 12.83 -4.49 -19.73
N ILE A 410 12.67 -3.50 -18.85
CA ILE A 410 12.44 -2.09 -19.23
C ILE A 410 13.77 -1.45 -19.62
N ILE A 411 14.82 -1.76 -18.86
CA ILE A 411 16.21 -1.40 -19.10
C ILE A 411 16.97 -2.67 -19.48
N GLU A 412 17.79 -2.59 -20.53
CA GLU A 412 18.70 -3.68 -20.88
C GLU A 412 19.78 -3.83 -19.81
N GLY A 413 19.98 -5.07 -19.34
CA GLY A 413 21.02 -5.37 -18.37
C GLY A 413 20.89 -6.80 -17.85
N ASP A 414 21.89 -7.21 -17.08
CA ASP A 414 21.83 -8.40 -16.25
C ASP A 414 21.62 -7.95 -14.81
N ALA A 415 20.53 -8.43 -14.18
CA ALA A 415 20.25 -8.12 -12.79
C ALA A 415 21.22 -8.87 -11.87
N GLY A 416 21.61 -10.10 -12.18
CA GLY A 416 22.32 -10.98 -11.27
C GLY A 416 21.62 -11.19 -9.92
N ASP A 417 22.22 -12.01 -9.06
CA ASP A 417 21.69 -12.28 -7.73
C ASP A 417 22.26 -11.30 -6.69
N GLU A 418 21.39 -10.80 -5.80
CA GLU A 418 21.81 -10.00 -4.64
C GLU A 418 21.39 -10.67 -3.32
N LYS A 419 22.35 -10.76 -2.40
CA LYS A 419 22.18 -11.52 -1.14
C LYS A 419 21.13 -10.90 -0.23
N ASP A 420 21.03 -9.57 -0.20
CA ASP A 420 20.09 -8.84 0.66
C ASP A 420 18.63 -8.91 0.19
N GLU A 421 18.37 -9.56 -0.95
CA GLU A 421 17.02 -9.85 -1.46
C GLU A 421 16.45 -11.16 -0.92
N ALA A 422 17.32 -12.01 -0.36
CA ALA A 422 16.90 -13.24 0.29
C ALA A 422 15.99 -12.95 1.50
N PRO A 423 15.14 -13.91 1.92
CA PRO A 423 14.24 -13.72 3.07
C PRO A 423 14.97 -13.35 4.38
N ASP A 424 16.23 -13.77 4.52
CA ASP A 424 17.09 -13.49 5.68
C ASP A 424 17.98 -12.24 5.49
N GLY A 425 17.77 -11.47 4.41
CA GLY A 425 18.58 -10.30 4.07
C GLY A 425 20.05 -10.63 3.81
N GLY A 426 20.40 -11.89 3.51
CA GLY A 426 21.76 -12.34 3.26
C GLY A 426 22.66 -12.37 4.51
N LYS A 427 22.07 -12.23 5.70
CA LYS A 427 22.77 -12.17 6.99
C LYS A 427 22.46 -13.37 7.89
N GLY A 428 21.51 -14.23 7.51
CA GLY A 428 20.93 -15.24 8.38
C GLY A 428 19.89 -14.68 9.34
N LEU A 429 19.06 -15.56 9.91
CA LEU A 429 18.06 -15.20 10.90
C LEU A 429 18.70 -15.05 12.29
N MET A 430 18.32 -14.01 13.02
CA MET A 430 18.73 -13.81 14.41
C MET A 430 18.20 -14.94 15.28
N ASN A 431 19.05 -15.43 16.18
CA ASN A 431 18.67 -16.35 17.24
C ASN A 431 18.00 -15.60 18.41
N ARG A 432 17.53 -16.34 19.42
CA ARG A 432 16.80 -15.76 20.55
C ARG A 432 17.60 -14.71 21.32
N GLU A 433 18.89 -14.93 21.56
CA GLU A 433 19.74 -13.99 22.32
C GLU A 433 19.95 -12.70 21.52
N GLU A 434 20.11 -12.80 20.19
CA GLU A 434 20.23 -11.65 19.29
C GLU A 434 18.93 -10.84 19.23
N LEU A 435 17.77 -11.50 19.18
CA LEU A 435 16.46 -10.85 19.23
C LEU A 435 16.22 -10.14 20.58
N GLU A 436 16.51 -10.80 21.70
CA GLU A 436 16.40 -10.21 23.04
C GLU A 436 17.30 -8.98 23.18
N LYS A 437 18.52 -9.04 22.63
CA LYS A 437 19.43 -7.90 22.60
C LYS A 437 18.90 -6.75 21.75
N ARG A 438 18.45 -7.01 20.52
CA ARG A 438 17.85 -6.01 19.61
C ARG A 438 16.69 -5.30 20.30
N ASP A 439 15.79 -6.05 20.91
CA ASP A 439 14.58 -5.52 21.55
C ASP A 439 14.94 -4.68 22.79
N SER A 440 15.95 -5.11 23.57
CA SER A 440 16.50 -4.34 24.68
C SER A 440 17.13 -3.03 24.21
N ASP A 441 17.95 -3.06 23.16
CA ASP A 441 18.63 -1.88 22.61
C ASP A 441 17.59 -0.87 22.07
N MET A 442 16.56 -1.36 21.38
CA MET A 442 15.45 -0.54 20.88
C MET A 442 14.66 0.10 22.03
N LEU A 443 14.31 -0.67 23.07
CA LEU A 443 13.61 -0.14 24.24
C LEU A 443 14.44 0.95 24.95
N TYR A 444 15.74 0.73 25.10
CA TYR A 444 16.65 1.72 25.68
C TYR A 444 16.69 3.02 24.86
N ALA A 445 16.74 2.92 23.53
CA ALA A 445 16.71 4.08 22.64
C ALA A 445 15.41 4.89 22.78
N ILE A 446 14.25 4.21 22.82
CA ILE A 446 12.94 4.84 23.01
C ILE A 446 12.88 5.57 24.36
N LEU A 447 13.28 4.90 25.45
CA LEU A 447 13.28 5.48 26.80
C LEU A 447 14.24 6.68 26.91
N SER A 448 15.37 6.64 26.22
CA SER A 448 16.33 7.74 26.19
C SER A 448 15.74 8.98 25.49
N ARG A 449 15.10 8.80 24.33
CA ARG A 449 14.40 9.88 23.61
C ARG A 449 13.25 10.47 24.44
N ASP A 450 12.48 9.62 25.12
CA ASP A 450 11.42 10.05 26.04
C ASP A 450 11.95 10.88 27.21
N LYS A 451 13.11 10.51 27.75
CA LYS A 451 13.78 11.26 28.82
C LYS A 451 14.25 12.62 28.34
N GLU A 452 14.95 12.68 27.21
CA GLU A 452 15.40 13.93 26.59
C GLU A 452 14.23 14.89 26.30
N ARG A 453 13.11 14.36 25.83
CA ARG A 453 11.85 15.11 25.65
C ARG A 453 11.36 15.74 26.96
N LYS A 454 11.25 14.94 28.02
CA LYS A 454 10.77 15.43 29.33
C LYS A 454 11.67 16.55 29.85
N GLU A 455 12.99 16.40 29.69
CA GLU A 455 13.97 17.43 30.08
C GLU A 455 13.85 18.71 29.23
N LYS A 456 13.66 18.60 27.90
CA LYS A 456 13.43 19.74 26.99
C LYS A 456 12.15 20.50 27.35
N ALA A 457 11.05 19.79 27.54
CA ALA A 457 9.76 20.36 27.93
C ALA A 457 9.81 21.05 29.30
N GLU A 458 10.51 20.45 30.27
CA GLU A 458 10.71 21.09 31.59
C GLU A 458 11.55 22.37 31.47
N LYS A 459 12.62 22.35 30.67
CA LYS A 459 13.45 23.53 30.38
C LYS A 459 12.62 24.66 29.77
N GLU A 460 11.75 24.35 28.80
CA GLU A 460 10.87 25.32 28.15
C GLU A 460 9.82 25.88 29.12
N ARG A 461 9.20 25.03 29.96
CA ARG A 461 8.27 25.45 31.01
C ARG A 461 8.94 26.37 32.03
N ARG A 462 10.19 26.07 32.44
CA ARG A 462 10.97 26.94 33.34
C ARG A 462 11.28 28.29 32.67
N LYS A 463 11.63 28.30 31.38
CA LYS A 463 11.87 29.53 30.61
C LYS A 463 10.61 30.40 30.47
N SER A 464 9.43 29.79 30.25
CA SER A 464 8.17 30.53 30.13
C SER A 464 7.72 31.13 31.47
N LEU A 465 7.86 30.39 32.58
CA LEU A 465 7.61 30.90 33.94
C LEU A 465 8.54 32.06 34.32
N GLY A 466 9.83 31.98 33.96
CA GLY A 466 10.79 33.06 34.19
C GLY A 466 10.48 34.35 33.43
N LYS A 467 9.93 34.25 32.20
CA LYS A 467 9.45 35.41 31.43
C LYS A 467 8.17 36.01 32.02
N GLY A 468 7.27 35.19 32.56
CA GLY A 468 6.04 35.65 33.23
C GLY A 468 6.31 36.47 34.49
N LEU A 469 7.27 36.04 35.32
CA LEU A 469 7.69 36.78 36.50
C LEU A 469 8.41 38.09 36.14
N ALA A 470 9.30 38.09 35.14
CA ALA A 470 9.98 39.30 34.68
C ALA A 470 9.04 40.35 34.05
N GLY A 471 7.90 39.92 33.47
CA GLY A 471 6.85 40.82 32.99
C GLY A 471 5.99 41.42 34.11
N TRP A 472 5.89 40.75 35.25
CA TRP A 472 5.13 41.24 36.42
C TRP A 472 5.91 42.29 37.23
N PHE A 473 7.24 42.17 37.29
CA PHE A 473 8.12 43.17 37.92
C PHE A 473 8.40 44.42 37.05
N LYS A 474 7.85 44.49 35.83
CA LYS A 474 7.99 45.63 34.91
C LYS A 474 6.70 46.47 34.75
N LYS A 475 5.70 46.30 35.63
CA LYS A 475 4.51 47.15 35.69
C LYS A 475 4.51 48.04 36.91
#